data_AF-A0A399YK37-F1
#
_entry.id   AF-A0A399YK37-F1
#
_cell.length_a   1.000
_cell.length_b   1.000
_cell.length_c   1.000
_cell.angle_alpha   90.00
_cell.angle_beta   90.00
_cell.angle_gamma   90.00
#
_symmetry.space_group_name_H-M   'P 1'
#
loop_
_entity.id
_entity.type
_entity.pdbx_description
1 polymer ?
#
loop_
_entity_poly.entity_id
_entity_poly.type
_entity_poly.pdbx_seq_one_letter_code
_entity_poly.pdbx_strand_id
1 'polypeptide(L)' 'RQGFGRLIRRTTDEGAVIILDKRVLTKRYGQMFLEALPDCTVVRQRSDRIGELLERWMARDRNKRL' A
#
# COMPACT_ATOMS: atom_id res chain seq x y z
N ARG A 1 10.17 2.16 8.40
CA ARG A 1 9.26 1.72 9.50
C ARG A 1 8.36 2.82 10.06
N GLN A 2 8.79 4.07 10.31
CA GLN A 2 7.98 5.06 11.05
C GLN A 2 6.72 5.60 10.32
N GLY A 3 6.61 5.50 9.00
CA GLY A 3 5.41 5.97 8.25
C GLY A 3 4.21 5.01 8.30
N PHE A 4 4.46 3.70 8.27
CA PHE A 4 3.39 2.68 8.21
C PHE A 4 2.60 2.58 9.52
N GLY A 5 3.29 2.62 10.67
CA GLY A 5 2.64 2.59 11.98
C GLY A 5 1.83 3.85 12.33
N ARG A 6 1.88 4.89 11.48
CA ARG A 6 1.01 6.06 11.61
C ARG A 6 -0.32 5.89 10.87
N LEU A 7 -0.38 4.98 9.88
CA LEU A 7 -1.54 4.73 9.03
C LEU A 7 -2.50 3.70 9.65
N ILE A 8 -1.97 2.58 10.15
CA ILE A 8 -2.76 1.51 10.79
C ILE A 8 -2.43 1.55 12.28
N ARG A 9 -3.39 2.00 13.11
CA ARG A 9 -3.19 2.18 14.56
C ARG A 9 -3.98 1.18 15.39
N ARG A 10 -5.05 0.61 14.83
CA ARG A 10 -5.87 -0.44 15.42
C ARG A 10 -5.80 -1.68 14.54
N THR A 11 -6.02 -2.85 15.15
CA THR A 11 -6.05 -4.14 14.44
C THR A 11 -7.17 -4.24 13.39
N THR A 12 -8.17 -3.37 13.49
CA THR A 12 -9.31 -3.28 12.56
C THR A 12 -9.13 -2.22 11.47
N ASP A 13 -8.06 -1.43 11.53
CA ASP A 13 -7.84 -0.38 10.52
C ASP A 13 -7.34 -1.03 9.23
N GLU A 14 -8.03 -0.78 8.13
CA GLU A 14 -7.57 -1.13 6.79
C GLU A 14 -7.18 0.13 6.02
N GLY A 15 -6.16 0.03 5.16
CA GLY A 15 -5.75 1.16 4.33
C GLY A 15 -4.84 0.75 3.19
N ALA A 16 -4.59 1.69 2.29
CA ALA A 16 -3.61 1.57 1.22
C ALA A 16 -2.45 2.56 1.44
N VAL A 17 -1.22 2.12 1.15
CA VAL A 17 -0.03 2.99 1.15
C VAL A 17 0.43 3.21 -0.27
N ILE A 18 0.60 4.47 -0.64
CA ILE A 18 1.05 4.88 -1.98
C ILE A 18 2.49 5.37 -1.89
N ILE A 19 3.37 4.76 -2.67
CA ILE A 19 4.79 5.14 -2.77
C ILE A 19 5.03 5.72 -4.16
N LEU A 20 5.22 7.04 -4.25
CA LEU A 20 5.47 7.76 -5.51
C LEU A 20 6.95 8.01 -5.78
N ASP A 21 7.83 7.22 -5.17
CA ASP A 21 9.27 7.37 -5.28
C ASP A 21 9.88 6.19 -6.05
N LYS A 22 10.34 6.47 -7.28
CA LYS A 22 10.99 5.49 -8.16
C LYS A 22 12.23 4.85 -7.53
N ARG A 23 12.87 5.51 -6.56
CA ARG A 23 14.07 5.00 -5.88
C ARG A 23 13.80 3.72 -5.08
N VAL A 24 12.56 3.49 -4.66
CA VAL A 24 12.16 2.25 -3.98
C VAL A 24 12.31 1.02 -4.91
N LEU A 25 12.27 1.22 -6.23
CA LEU A 25 12.47 0.16 -7.21
C LEU A 25 13.90 0.10 -7.76
N THR A 26 14.62 1.22 -7.76
CA THR A 26 15.93 1.31 -8.46
C THR A 26 17.13 1.27 -7.54
N LYS A 27 16.97 1.54 -6.24
CA LYS A 27 18.09 1.56 -5.27
C LYS A 27 18.10 0.30 -4.43
N ARG A 28 19.30 -0.14 -4.04
CA ARG A 28 19.51 -1.33 -3.19
C ARG A 28 18.75 -1.25 -1.87
N TYR A 29 18.61 -0.05 -1.31
CA TYR A 29 17.83 0.15 -0.08
C TYR A 29 16.31 -0.01 -0.29
N GLY A 30 15.82 0.11 -1.52
CA GLY A 30 14.41 0.02 -1.84
C GLY A 30 13.83 -1.37 -1.57
N GLN A 31 14.60 -2.41 -1.90
CA GLN A 31 14.23 -3.79 -1.58
C GLN A 31 14.16 -4.01 -0.07
N MET A 32 15.20 -3.60 0.68
CA MET A 32 15.19 -3.67 2.15
C MET A 32 14.05 -2.86 2.78
N PHE A 33 13.68 -1.74 2.16
CA PHE A 33 12.54 -0.94 2.62
C PHE A 33 11.22 -1.69 2.45
N LEU A 34 10.99 -2.33 1.30
CA LEU A 34 9.78 -3.12 1.02
C LEU A 34 9.69 -4.35 1.91
N GLU A 35 10.80 -5.05 2.15
CA GLU A 35 10.89 -6.20 3.06
C GLU A 35 10.65 -5.83 4.52
N ALA A 36 10.91 -4.58 4.90
CA ALA A 36 10.65 -4.08 6.25
C ALA A 36 9.18 -3.64 6.46
N LEU A 37 8.33 -3.72 5.43
CA LEU A 37 6.90 -3.46 5.55
C LEU A 37 6.17 -4.69 6.10
N PRO A 38 5.04 -4.51 6.81
CA PRO A 38 4.16 -5.63 7.15
C PRO A 38 3.71 -6.38 5.89
N ASP A 39 3.36 -7.65 6.05
CA ASP A 39 2.78 -8.45 4.95
C ASP A 39 1.58 -7.72 4.35
N CYS A 40 1.71 -7.36 3.08
CA CYS A 40 0.70 -6.62 2.34
C CYS A 40 0.76 -6.97 0.86
N THR A 41 -0.36 -6.76 0.16
CA THR A 41 -0.40 -6.87 -1.30
C THR A 41 0.35 -5.70 -1.92
N VAL A 42 1.42 -5.99 -2.67
CA VAL A 42 2.19 -4.96 -3.39
C VAL A 42 1.75 -4.89 -4.84
N VAL A 43 1.30 -3.71 -5.27
CA VAL A 43 0.91 -3.43 -6.67
C VAL A 43 1.81 -2.35 -7.24
N ARG A 44 2.38 -2.63 -8.43
CA ARG A 44 3.19 -1.66 -9.18
C ARG A 44 2.40 -1.22 -10.41
N GLN A 45 2.02 0.05 -10.46
CA GLN A 45 1.28 0.66 -11.57
C GLN A 45 1.72 2.09 -11.80
N ARG A 46 1.36 2.62 -12.96
CA ARG A 46 1.50 4.04 -13.27
C ARG A 46 0.62 4.87 -12.33
N SER A 47 1.06 6.10 -12.04
CA SER A 47 0.38 6.98 -11.08
C SER A 47 -1.01 7.43 -11.54
N ASP A 48 -1.25 7.49 -12.85
CA ASP A 48 -2.56 7.78 -13.43
C ASP A 48 -3.64 6.74 -13.06
N ARG A 49 -3.24 5.51 -12.68
CA ARG A 49 -4.17 4.46 -12.25
C ARG A 49 -4.49 4.43 -10.77
N ILE A 50 -3.90 5.32 -9.96
CA ILE A 50 -4.08 5.28 -8.50
C ILE A 50 -5.55 5.42 -8.10
N GLY A 51 -6.29 6.33 -8.74
CA GLY A 51 -7.72 6.51 -8.45
C GLY A 51 -8.53 5.23 -8.64
N GLU A 52 -8.44 4.64 -9.84
CA GLU A 52 -9.12 3.38 -10.18
C GLU A 52 -8.74 2.24 -9.23
N LEU A 53 -7.45 2.10 -8.88
CA LEU A 53 -6.98 1.05 -7.98
C LEU A 53 -7.52 1.21 -6.56
N LEU A 54 -7.56 2.45 -6.06
CA LEU A 54 -8.13 2.75 -4.75
C LEU A 54 -9.63 2.48 -4.72
N GLU A 55 -10.37 2.88 -5.75
CA GLU A 55 -11.80 2.61 -5.85
C GLU A 55 -12.11 1.11 -5.84
N ARG A 56 -11.36 0.33 -6.64
CA ARG A 56 -11.46 -1.14 -6.63
C ARG A 56 -11.11 -1.73 -5.27
N TRP A 57 -10.05 -1.24 -4.63
CA TRP A 57 -9.64 -1.71 -3.30
C TRP A 57 -10.70 -1.39 -2.24
N MET A 58 -11.29 -0.20 -2.25
CA MET A 58 -12.39 0.16 -1.34
C MET A 58 -13.66 -0.66 -1.62
N ALA A 59 -13.93 -0.98 -2.89
CA ALA A 59 -15.11 -1.76 -3.28
C ALA A 59 -15.01 -3.25 -2.88
N ARG A 60 -13.79 -3.80 -2.75
CA ARG A 60 -13.56 -5.20 -2.35
C ARG A 60 -14.23 -5.55 -1.01
N ASP A 61 -14.30 -4.56 -0.11
CA ASP A 61 -14.79 -4.73 1.25
C ASP A 61 -16.30 -4.63 1.33
N ARG A 62 -16.94 -3.85 0.44
CA ARG A 62 -18.41 -3.81 0.36
C ARG A 62 -19.00 -5.18 0.03
N ASN A 63 -18.30 -5.97 -0.78
CA ASN A 63 -18.73 -7.34 -1.12
C ASN A 63 -18.43 -8.38 -0.02
N LYS A 64 -17.58 -8.08 0.98
CA LYS A 64 -17.33 -9.00 2.11
C LYS A 64 -18.32 -8.84 3.26
N ARG A 65 -19.11 -7.77 3.27
CA ARG A 65 -20.10 -7.46 4.33
C ARG A 65 -21.54 -7.86 3.97
N LEU A 66 -21.74 -8.59 2.87
CA LEU A 66 -23.00 -9.22 2.46
C LEU A 66 -22.93 -10.73 2.67
#